data_AF-A0A382FZ59-F1
#
_entry.id   AF-A0A382FZ59-F1
#
_cell.length_a   1.000
_cell.length_b   1.000
_cell.length_c   1.000
_cell.angle_alpha   90.00
_cell.angle_beta   90.00
_cell.angle_gamma   90.00
#
_symmetry.space_group_name_H-M   'P 1'
#
loop_
_entity.id
_entity.type
_entity.pdbx_description
1 polymer ?
#
loop_
_entity_poly.entity_id
_entity_poly.type
_entity_poly.pdbx_seq_one_letter_code
_entity_poly.pdbx_strand_id
1 'polypeptide(L)' 'MLNPDTTAFVFPGQGSQSIGMGYDLALNYPSAKKIFATADKILGVNLSNICWEGPKDKLDDTYNT' A
#
# COMPACT_ATOMS: atom_id res chain seq x y z
N MET A 1 1.92 19.41 16.75
CA MET A 1 1.78 19.89 15.35
C MET A 1 3.10 19.65 14.63
N LEU A 2 3.07 19.38 13.33
CA LEU A 2 4.28 19.21 12.52
C LEU A 2 4.90 20.58 12.22
N ASN A 3 6.22 20.66 12.15
CA ASN A 3 6.95 21.88 11.82
C ASN A 3 7.42 21.82 10.35
N PRO A 4 6.97 22.72 9.47
CA PRO A 4 7.33 22.69 8.06
C PRO A 4 8.83 22.86 7.77
N ASP A 5 9.59 23.51 8.66
CA ASP A 5 11.02 23.80 8.44
C ASP A 5 11.92 22.63 8.78
N THR A 6 11.44 21.69 9.60
CA THR A 6 12.28 20.62 10.20
C THR A 6 11.66 19.23 10.11
N THR A 7 10.40 19.11 9.72
CA THR A 7 9.73 17.82 9.56
C THR A 7 9.91 17.31 8.15
N ALA A 8 10.45 16.10 8.01
CA ALA A 8 10.51 15.37 6.75
C ALA A 8 9.62 14.12 6.82
N PHE A 9 8.97 13.80 5.70
CA PHE A 9 8.29 12.52 5.51
C PHE A 9 9.16 11.61 4.67
N VAL A 10 9.52 10.47 5.24
CA VAL A 10 10.25 9.41 4.53
C VAL A 10 9.31 8.24 4.31
N PHE A 11 9.39 7.65 3.13
CA PHE A 11 8.57 6.52 2.74
C PHE A 11 9.45 5.28 2.59
N PRO A 12 9.07 4.14 3.19
CA PRO A 12 9.85 2.91 3.10
C PRO A 12 9.92 2.41 1.66
N GLY A 13 11.07 1.82 1.30
CA GLY A 13 11.28 1.19 0.00
C GLY A 13 10.82 -0.28 -0.03
N GLN A 14 11.11 -0.94 -1.16
CA GLN A 14 10.88 -2.36 -1.37
C GLN A 14 11.59 -3.21 -0.29
N GLY A 15 10.95 -4.30 0.12
CA GLY A 15 11.38 -5.19 1.20
C GLY A 15 10.61 -4.95 2.51
N SER A 16 9.87 -3.85 2.61
CA SER A 16 9.05 -3.51 3.78
C SER A 16 7.62 -4.06 3.70
N GLN A 17 7.25 -4.72 2.60
CA GLN A 17 5.90 -5.24 2.39
C GLN A 17 5.58 -6.46 3.27
N SER A 18 4.34 -6.52 3.77
CA SER A 18 3.83 -7.61 4.61
C SER A 18 2.36 -7.88 4.33
N ILE A 19 1.92 -9.12 4.50
CA ILE A 19 0.49 -9.47 4.38
C ILE A 19 -0.31 -8.68 5.42
N GLY A 20 -1.43 -8.12 5.00
CA GLY A 20 -2.28 -7.24 5.82
C GLY A 20 -1.94 -5.75 5.69
N MET A 21 -0.88 -5.36 4.96
CA MET A 21 -0.46 -3.96 4.87
C MET A 21 -1.58 -3.06 4.30
N GLY A 22 -1.86 -1.97 5.01
CA GLY A 22 -2.86 -0.98 4.59
C GLY A 22 -4.32 -1.41 4.78
N TYR A 23 -4.61 -2.62 5.26
CA TYR A 23 -5.99 -3.09 5.50
C TYR A 23 -6.70 -2.22 6.53
N ASP A 24 -6.10 -2.03 7.71
CA ASP A 24 -6.70 -1.22 8.77
C ASP A 24 -6.91 0.24 8.34
N LEU A 25 -6.01 0.78 7.51
CA LEU A 25 -6.16 2.11 6.94
C LEU A 25 -7.38 2.17 6.01
N ALA A 26 -7.52 1.20 5.11
CA ALA A 26 -8.66 1.14 4.20
C ALA A 26 -9.99 0.88 4.93
N LEU A 27 -9.97 0.13 6.04
CA LEU A 27 -11.14 -0.15 6.86
C LEU A 27 -11.63 1.12 7.58
N ASN A 28 -10.71 1.89 8.16
CA ASN A 28 -11.06 3.02 9.03
C ASN A 28 -11.13 4.37 8.30
N TYR A 29 -10.48 4.51 7.15
CA TYR A 29 -10.39 5.78 6.43
C TYR A 29 -10.91 5.64 4.99
N PRO A 30 -12.07 6.25 4.66
CA PRO A 30 -12.64 6.20 3.32
C PRO A 30 -11.71 6.71 2.21
N SER A 31 -10.81 7.64 2.54
CA SER A 31 -9.77 8.13 1.61
C SER A 31 -8.80 7.03 1.22
N ALA A 32 -8.30 6.24 2.18
CA ALA A 32 -7.41 5.11 1.91
C ALA A 32 -8.12 4.03 1.08
N LYS A 33 -9.37 3.69 1.41
CA LYS A 33 -10.19 2.75 0.63
C LYS A 33 -10.33 3.18 -0.83
N LYS A 34 -10.54 4.47 -1.08
CA LYS A 34 -10.66 5.02 -2.44
C LYS A 34 -9.35 4.89 -3.23
N ILE A 35 -8.20 5.05 -2.56
CA ILE A 35 -6.89 4.89 -3.21
C ILE A 35 -6.67 3.42 -3.64
N PHE A 36 -6.92 2.45 -2.76
CA PHE A 36 -6.85 1.02 -3.13
C PHE A 36 -7.77 0.69 -4.31
N ALA A 37 -9.05 1.11 -4.26
CA ALA A 37 -9.99 0.87 -5.36
C ALA A 37 -9.54 1.52 -6.69
N THR A 38 -8.88 2.68 -6.61
CA THR A 38 -8.34 3.37 -7.79
C THR A 38 -7.15 2.59 -8.35
N ALA A 39 -6.25 2.12 -7.49
CA ALA A 39 -5.10 1.30 -7.89
C ALA A 39 -5.56 0.00 -8.56
N ASP A 40 -6.53 -0.72 -7.96
CA ASP A 40 -7.07 -1.95 -8.53
C ASP A 40 -7.64 -1.74 -9.93
N LYS A 41 -8.39 -0.63 -10.12
CA LYS A 41 -8.95 -0.26 -11.42
C LYS A 41 -7.86 0.07 -12.46
N ILE A 42 -6.85 0.83 -12.08
CA ILE A 42 -5.79 1.28 -13.01
C ILE A 42 -4.89 0.11 -13.42
N LEU A 43 -4.54 -0.75 -12.47
CA LEU A 43 -3.62 -1.86 -12.72
C LEU A 43 -4.31 -3.07 -13.36
N GLY A 44 -5.64 -3.15 -13.29
CA GLY A 44 -6.40 -4.31 -13.78
C GLY A 44 -6.16 -5.59 -12.97
N VAL A 45 -5.52 -5.46 -11.81
CA VAL A 45 -5.28 -6.53 -10.85
C VAL A 45 -5.80 -6.08 -9.49
N ASN A 46 -6.24 -7.03 -8.67
CA ASN A 46 -6.69 -6.73 -7.31
C ASN A 46 -5.47 -6.61 -6.37
N LEU A 47 -4.77 -5.47 -6.46
CA LEU A 47 -3.60 -5.17 -5.64
C LEU A 47 -3.98 -5.12 -4.16
N SER A 48 -5.17 -4.62 -3.83
CA SER A 48 -5.67 -4.62 -2.46
C SER A 48 -5.69 -6.03 -1.85
N ASN A 49 -6.25 -7.03 -2.54
CA ASN A 49 -6.23 -8.41 -2.07
C ASN A 49 -4.80 -8.97 -1.94
N ILE A 50 -3.89 -8.65 -2.87
CA ILE A 50 -2.49 -9.09 -2.77
C ILE A 50 -1.83 -8.51 -1.50
N CYS A 51 -2.07 -7.23 -1.19
CA CYS A 51 -1.56 -6.60 0.02
C CYS A 51 -2.18 -7.15 1.30
N TRP A 52 -3.49 -7.44 1.29
CA TRP A 52 -4.23 -7.80 2.51
C TRP A 52 -4.19 -9.29 2.83
N GLU A 53 -4.26 -10.13 1.81
CA GLU A 53 -4.43 -11.59 1.95
C GLU A 53 -3.21 -12.36 1.41
N GLY A 54 -2.38 -11.74 0.59
CA GLY A 54 -1.22 -12.39 -0.05
C GLY A 54 -1.60 -13.15 -1.34
N PRO A 55 -0.87 -14.22 -1.71
CA PRO A 55 0.24 -14.85 -0.98
C PRO A 55 1.51 -14.00 -0.97
N LYS A 56 2.42 -14.27 -0.01
CA LYS A 56 3.66 -13.50 0.20
C LYS A 56 4.52 -13.39 -1.07
N ASP A 57 4.64 -14.47 -1.83
CA ASP A 57 5.45 -14.49 -3.05
C ASP A 57 4.93 -13.51 -4.12
N LYS A 58 3.61 -13.33 -4.23
CA LYS A 58 3.02 -12.32 -5.14
C LYS A 58 3.20 -10.90 -4.62
N LEU A 59 3.17 -10.73 -3.30
CA LEU A 59 3.39 -9.44 -2.66
C LEU A 59 4.85 -8.99 -2.79
N ASP A 60 5.79 -9.94 -2.82
CA ASP A 60 7.22 -9.69 -3.00
C ASP A 60 7.66 -9.59 -4.47
N ASP A 61 6.78 -9.92 -5.40
CA ASP A 61 7.09 -9.96 -6.82
C ASP A 61 7.43 -8.57 -7.35
N THR A 62 8.54 -8.48 -8.08
CA THR A 62 8.97 -7.24 -8.73
C THR A 62 9.23 -7.44 -10.19
N TYR A 63 8.33 -6.86 -11.00
CA TYR A 63 8.29 -7.01 -12.45
C TYR A 63 9.41 -6.26 -13.21
N ASN A 64 10.23 -5.39 -12.59
CA ASN A 64 11.12 -4.45 -13.29
C ASN A 64 12.57 -4.38 -12.76
N THR A 65 13.19 -5.50 -12.35
CA THR A 65 14.66 -5.57 -12.17
C THR A 65 15.36 -6.09 -13.41
#